data_AF-A0A948Z4G0-F1
#
_entry.id   AF-A0A948Z4G0-F1
#
_cell.length_a   1.000
_cell.length_b   1.000
_cell.length_c   1.000
_cell.angle_alpha   90.00
_cell.angle_beta   90.00
_cell.angle_gamma   90.00
#
_symmetry.space_group_name_H-M   'P 1'
#
loop_
_entity.id
_entity.type
_entity.pdbx_description
1 polymer ?
#
loop_
_entity_poly.entity_id
_entity_poly.type
_entity_poly.pdbx_seq_one_letter_code
_entity_poly.pdbx_strand_id
1 'polypeptide(L)'
;MLSYWNIVDPPLKGIEVRIRCPESLVKTLSKIKSRYLLDLSDINEGVNNIPIRKQDIELPGGISIINITPSFLTVKVEKETKKEL
;
A
#
# COMPACT_ATOMS: atom_id res chain seq x y z
N MET A 1 5.55 -25.99 -6.38
CA MET A 1 4.18 -25.68 -6.85
C MET A 1 3.92 -24.24 -6.49
N LEU A 2 3.88 -23.32 -7.46
CA LEU A 2 3.63 -21.90 -7.18
C LEU A 2 2.12 -21.70 -7.08
N SER A 3 1.63 -21.27 -5.92
CA SER A 3 0.21 -20.98 -5.70
C SER A 3 -0.06 -19.52 -6.04
N TYR A 4 -0.98 -19.28 -6.97
CA TYR A 4 -1.41 -17.95 -7.39
C TYR A 4 -2.66 -17.56 -6.59
N TRP A 5 -2.69 -16.31 -6.11
CA TRP A 5 -3.73 -15.78 -5.23
C TRP A 5 -4.51 -14.68 -5.96
N ASN A 6 -5.85 -14.72 -5.90
CA ASN A 6 -6.70 -13.65 -6.44
C ASN A 6 -7.10 -12.69 -5.32
N ILE A 7 -6.93 -11.39 -5.58
CA ILE A 7 -7.39 -10.31 -4.70
C ILE A 7 -8.81 -9.94 -5.14
N VAL A 8 -9.80 -10.16 -4.27
CA VAL A 8 -11.23 -10.00 -4.61
C VAL A 8 -11.78 -8.65 -4.15
N ASP A 9 -11.15 -8.00 -3.17
CA ASP A 9 -11.52 -6.70 -2.60
C ASP A 9 -10.26 -6.08 -1.97
N PRO A 10 -9.86 -4.82 -2.27
CA PRO A 10 -10.68 -3.61 -2.08
C PRO A 10 -10.68 -2.60 -3.27
N PRO A 11 -11.68 -1.70 -3.36
CA PRO A 11 -11.58 -0.50 -4.18
C PRO A 11 -10.61 0.51 -3.53
N LEU A 12 -9.30 0.33 -3.72
CA LEU A 12 -8.30 1.25 -3.19
C LEU A 12 -8.25 2.52 -4.04
N LYS A 13 -8.87 3.61 -3.55
CA LYS A 13 -8.64 4.95 -4.10
C LYS A 13 -7.22 5.47 -3.84
N GLY A 14 -6.48 4.85 -2.91
CA GLY A 14 -5.14 5.23 -2.48
C GLY A 14 -5.04 5.39 -0.96
N ILE A 15 -3.88 5.85 -0.50
CA ILE A 15 -3.61 6.20 0.91
C ILE A 15 -3.38 7.71 1.02
N GLU A 16 -3.90 8.36 2.06
CA GLU A 16 -3.58 9.74 2.40
C GLU A 16 -2.37 9.76 3.34
N VAL A 17 -1.32 10.46 2.95
CA VAL A 17 -0.12 10.65 3.77
C VAL A 17 -0.03 12.12 4.14
N ARG A 18 -0.06 12.43 5.42
CA ARG A 18 0.22 13.77 5.93
C ARG A 18 1.69 13.87 6.29
N ILE A 19 2.31 14.95 5.83
CA ILE A 19 3.74 15.19 5.98
C ILE A 19 4.02 16.54 6.62
N ARG A 20 5.22 16.66 7.18
CA ARG A 20 5.84 17.90 7.63
C ARG A 20 7.11 18.12 6.81
N CYS A 21 7.28 19.30 6.23
CA CYS A 21 8.46 19.66 5.47
C CYS A 21 8.70 21.18 5.48
N PRO A 22 9.92 21.64 5.16
CA PRO A 22 10.19 23.04 4.84
C PRO A 22 9.34 23.53 3.66
N GLU A 23 8.90 24.78 3.71
CA GLU A 23 8.04 25.38 2.67
C GLU A 23 8.67 25.31 1.27
N SER A 24 10.00 25.44 1.19
CA SER A 24 10.74 25.32 -0.06
C SER A 24 10.58 23.96 -0.75
N LEU A 25 10.34 22.88 0.00
CA LEU A 25 10.18 21.53 -0.54
C LEU A 25 8.75 21.22 -1.02
N VAL A 26 7.77 22.05 -0.66
CA VAL A 26 6.36 21.83 -1.03
C VAL A 26 6.18 21.77 -2.55
N LYS A 27 6.90 22.62 -3.29
CA LYS A 27 6.85 22.68 -4.76
C LYS A 27 7.43 21.45 -5.44
N THR A 28 8.27 20.69 -4.74
CA THR A 28 8.88 19.46 -5.27
C THR A 28 7.92 18.28 -5.16
N LEU A 29 7.05 18.26 -4.15
CA LEU A 29 6.11 17.16 -3.89
C LEU A 29 5.13 16.91 -5.04
N SER A 30 4.61 17.97 -5.67
CA SER A 30 3.64 17.85 -6.77
C SER A 30 4.22 17.18 -8.03
N LYS A 31 5.55 17.08 -8.12
CA LYS A 31 6.24 16.44 -9.24
C LYS A 31 6.60 14.98 -8.97
N ILE A 32 6.38 14.50 -7.74
CA ILE A 32 6.76 13.15 -7.33
C ILE A 32 5.62 12.19 -7.62
N LYS A 33 5.92 11.12 -8.36
CA LYS A 33 5.06 9.95 -8.49
C LYS A 33 5.52 8.91 -7.47
N SER A 34 5.03 9.01 -6.23
CA SER A 34 5.30 7.99 -5.21
C SER A 34 4.48 6.75 -5.51
N ARG A 35 5.13 5.58 -5.46
CA ARG A 35 4.48 4.27 -5.50
C ARG A 35 4.74 3.56 -4.18
N TYR A 36 3.71 2.91 -3.66
CA TYR A 36 3.81 2.07 -2.48
C TYR A 36 3.69 0.61 -2.93
N LEU A 37 4.72 -0.19 -2.66
CA LEU A 37 4.68 -1.63 -2.93
C LEU A 37 4.08 -2.33 -1.72
N LEU A 38 2.91 -2.94 -1.92
CA LEU A 38 2.25 -3.74 -0.90
C LEU A 38 2.82 -5.17 -0.97
N ASP A 39 3.53 -5.58 0.08
CA ASP A 39 3.97 -6.97 0.21
C ASP A 39 2.78 -7.86 0.62
N LEU A 40 2.54 -8.89 -0.17
CA LEU A 40 1.47 -9.87 0.01
C LEU A 40 2.03 -11.27 0.31
N SER A 41 3.32 -11.42 0.59
CA SER A 41 3.98 -12.73 0.70
C SER A 41 3.47 -13.56 1.89
N ASP A 42 3.03 -12.92 2.97
CA ASP A 42 2.59 -13.55 4.22
C ASP A 42 1.04 -13.57 4.39
N ILE A 43 0.27 -13.37 3.32
CA ILE A 43 -1.21 -13.40 3.39
C ILE A 43 -1.75 -14.84 3.42
N ASN A 44 -2.86 -15.01 4.12
CA ASN A 44 -3.59 -16.28 4.19
C ASN A 44 -4.89 -16.20 3.37
N GLU A 45 -5.50 -17.35 3.09
CA GLU A 45 -6.85 -17.37 2.50
C GLU A 45 -7.86 -16.69 3.45
N GLY A 46 -8.75 -15.86 2.89
CA GLY A 46 -9.72 -15.08 3.65
C GLY A 46 -9.35 -13.60 3.79
N VAL A 47 -9.71 -13.00 4.93
CA VAL A 47 -9.55 -11.56 5.19
C VAL A 47 -8.23 -11.29 5.90
N ASN A 48 -7.39 -10.44 5.31
CA ASN A 48 -6.09 -10.07 5.85
C ASN A 48 -6.04 -8.58 6.11
N ASN A 49 -5.46 -8.18 7.25
CA ASN A 49 -5.18 -6.78 7.58
C ASN A 49 -3.68 -6.51 7.47
N ILE A 50 -3.30 -5.77 6.44
CA ILE A 50 -1.89 -5.52 6.11
C ILE A 50 -1.52 -4.12 6.60
N PRO A 51 -0.58 -3.98 7.55
CA PRO A 51 -0.19 -2.67 8.06
C PRO A 51 0.55 -1.87 7.00
N ILE A 52 0.25 -0.57 6.90
CA ILE A 52 1.00 0.34 6.05
C ILE A 52 2.22 0.84 6.80
N ARG A 53 3.39 0.57 6.24
CA ARG A 53 4.69 0.82 6.85
C ARG A 53 5.26 2.13 6.32
N LYS A 54 5.61 3.03 7.23
CA LYS A 54 6.22 4.34 6.89
C LYS A 54 7.52 4.18 6.11
N GLN A 55 8.27 3.10 6.37
CA GLN A 55 9.58 2.85 5.75
C GLN A 55 9.44 2.52 4.26
N ASP A 56 8.29 2.00 3.85
CA ASP A 56 8.02 1.57 2.48
C ASP A 56 7.43 2.70 1.62
N ILE A 57 7.30 3.91 2.19
CA ILE A 57 6.88 5.13 1.48
C ILE A 57 8.12 5.97 1.17
N GLU A 58 8.54 5.92 -0.09
CA GLU A 58 9.68 6.71 -0.58
C GLU A 58 9.34 8.21 -0.61
N LEU A 59 10.04 8.98 0.22
CA LEU A 59 9.96 10.44 0.27
C LEU A 59 11.36 11.06 0.19
N PRO A 60 11.51 12.25 -0.43
CA PRO A 60 12.77 12.97 -0.42
C PRO A 60 13.21 13.34 1.00
N GLY A 61 14.52 13.50 1.17
CA GLY A 61 15.10 13.98 2.42
C GLY A 61 14.51 15.33 2.87
N GLY A 62 14.39 15.50 4.18
CA GLY A 62 13.81 16.71 4.78
C GLY A 62 12.27 16.71 4.85
N ILE A 63 11.61 15.62 4.45
CA ILE A 63 10.16 15.41 4.61
C ILE A 63 9.93 14.31 5.65
N SER A 64 9.00 14.53 6.58
CA SER A 64 8.64 13.57 7.63
C SER A 64 7.16 13.22 7.58
N ILE A 65 6.82 11.93 7.67
CA ILE A 65 5.43 11.46 7.74
C ILE A 65 4.89 11.62 9.16
N ILE A 66 3.89 12.49 9.31
CA ILE A 66 3.20 12.71 10.57
C ILE A 66 1.99 11.80 10.74
N ASN A 67 1.29 11.44 9.65
CA ASN A 67 0.14 10.55 9.70
C ASN A 67 -0.07 9.78 8.38
N ILE A 68 -0.65 8.59 8.46
CA ILE A 68 -1.07 7.77 7.32
C ILE A 68 -2.51 7.33 7.56
N THR A 69 -3.38 7.55 6.57
CA THR A 69 -4.78 7.14 6.61
C THR A 69 -5.16 6.42 5.31
N PRO A 70 -5.67 5.17 5.37
CA PRO A 70 -5.75 4.31 6.55
C PRO A 70 -4.36 3.83 7.01
N SER A 71 -4.24 3.30 8.23
CA SER A 71 -2.97 2.71 8.74
C SER A 71 -2.82 1.23 8.40
N PHE A 72 -3.88 0.60 7.88
CA PHE A 72 -3.91 -0.78 7.42
C PHE A 72 -4.82 -0.90 6.19
N LEU A 73 -4.51 -1.86 5.34
CA LEU A 73 -5.34 -2.27 4.20
C LEU A 73 -5.98 -3.62 4.52
N THR A 74 -7.30 -3.67 4.44
CA THR A 74 -8.05 -4.93 4.55
C THR A 74 -8.19 -5.53 3.17
N VAL A 75 -7.57 -6.68 2.91
CA VAL A 75 -7.57 -7.35 1.62
C VAL A 75 -8.24 -8.72 1.77
N LYS A 76 -9.18 -9.03 0.88
CA LYS A 76 -9.74 -10.38 0.78
C LYS A 76 -9.03 -11.18 -0.30
N VAL A 77 -8.48 -12.32 0.09
CA VAL A 77 -7.68 -13.20 -0.76
C VAL A 77 -8.40 -14.54 -0.91
N GLU A 78 -8.55 -14.99 -2.13
CA GLU A 78 -9.14 -16.29 -2.46
C GLU A 78 -8.17 -17.10 -3.32
N LYS A 79 -8.18 -18.43 -3.15
CA LYS A 79 -7.35 -19.32 -3.95
C LYS A 79 -7.84 -19.31 -5.40
N GLU A 80 -6.92 -19.11 -6.34
CA GLU A 80 -7.27 -19.25 -7.75
C GLU A 80 -7.63 -20.71 -8.05
N THR A 81 -8.91 -20.96 -8.36
CA THR A 81 -9.37 -22.25 -8.86
C THR A 81 -9.58 -22.15 -10.36
N LYS A 82 -8.67 -22.77 -11.13
CA LYS A 82 -8.93 -23.05 -12.54
C LYS A 82 -9.94 -24.19 -12.62
N LYS A 83 -11.14 -23.90 -13.12
CA LYS A 83 -12.08 -24.95 -13.51
C LYS A 83 -11.54 -25.57 -14.80
N GLU A 84 -10.96 -26.77 -14.72
CA GLU A 84 -10.68 -27.57 -15.91
C GLU A 84 -12.03 -28.09 -16.44
N LEU A 85 -12.33 -27.79 -17.71
CA LEU A 85 -13.52 -28.25 -18.43
C LEU A 85 -13.24 -29.61 -19.08
#